data_AF-A0A6N7QUY4-F1
#
_entry.id   AF-A0A6N7QUY4-F1
#
_cell.length_a   1.000
_cell.length_b   1.000
_cell.length_c   1.000
_cell.angle_alpha   90.00
_cell.angle_beta   90.00
_cell.angle_gamma   90.00
#
_symmetry.space_group_name_H-M   'P 1'
#
loop_
_entity.id
_entity.type
_entity.pdbx_description
1 polymer ?
#
loop_
_entity_poly.entity_id
_entity_poly.type
_entity_poly.pdbx_seq_one_letter_code
_entity_poly.pdbx_strand_id
1 'polypeptide(L)' 'MHNSEVDADSLLERIELMREKLVDIGLREGLTAPSTLKYSELLDEQIKIYQMLMK' A
#
# COMPACT_ATOMS: atom_id res chain seq x y z
N MET A 1 -7.08 25.22 -0.82
CA MET A 1 -6.75 24.03 -0.01
C MET A 1 -7.27 22.76 -0.71
N HIS A 2 -6.96 22.56 -2.00
CA HIS A 2 -7.61 21.50 -2.82
C HIS A 2 -6.61 20.43 -3.32
N ASN A 3 -5.30 20.67 -3.22
CA ASN A 3 -4.31 19.72 -3.73
C ASN A 3 -4.07 18.56 -2.76
N SER A 4 -4.11 18.82 -1.44
CA SER A 4 -3.80 17.82 -0.43
C SER A 4 -4.85 16.71 -0.31
N GLU A 5 -6.12 17.01 -0.55
CA GLU A 5 -7.20 16.00 -0.56
C GLU A 5 -7.10 15.09 -1.79
N VAL A 6 -6.85 15.67 -2.96
CA VAL A 6 -6.63 14.90 -4.22
C VAL A 6 -5.41 13.98 -4.12
N ASP A 7 -4.34 14.45 -3.46
CA ASP A 7 -3.12 13.66 -3.23
C ASP A 7 -3.36 12.50 -2.25
N ALA A 8 -4.20 12.70 -1.24
CA ALA A 8 -4.57 11.66 -0.29
C ALA A 8 -5.46 10.58 -0.92
N ASP A 9 -6.47 10.97 -1.71
CA ASP A 9 -7.36 10.03 -2.40
C ASP A 9 -6.60 9.17 -3.41
N SER A 10 -5.70 9.78 -4.18
CA SER A 10 -4.84 9.08 -5.14
C SER A 10 -3.89 8.08 -4.44
N LEU A 11 -3.38 8.45 -3.27
CA LEU A 11 -2.54 7.57 -2.47
C LEU A 11 -3.34 6.41 -1.87
N LEU A 12 -4.57 6.65 -1.43
CA LEU A 12 -5.46 5.62 -0.92
C LEU A 12 -5.80 4.59 -2.01
N GLU A 13 -6.14 5.03 -3.22
CA GLU A 13 -6.39 4.15 -4.35
C GLU A 13 -5.17 3.26 -4.64
N ARG A 14 -3.97 3.86 -4.63
CA ARG A 14 -2.72 3.11 -4.80
C ARG A 14 -2.51 2.08 -3.69
N ILE A 15 -2.80 2.41 -2.44
CA ILE A 15 -2.69 1.48 -1.30
C ILE A 15 -3.63 0.28 -1.49
N GLU A 16 -4.86 0.49 -1.93
CA GLU A 16 -5.80 -0.60 -2.17
C GLU A 16 -5.35 -1.51 -3.33
N LEU A 17 -4.86 -0.94 -4.45
CA LEU A 17 -4.27 -1.73 -5.53
C LEU A 17 -3.06 -2.55 -5.06
N MET A 18 -2.22 -1.97 -4.21
CA MET A 18 -1.10 -2.70 -3.61
C MET A 18 -1.60 -3.80 -2.66
N ARG A 19 -2.66 -3.57 -1.87
CA ARG A 19 -3.24 -4.60 -0.99
C ARG A 19 -3.70 -5.81 -1.79
N GLU A 20 -4.46 -5.60 -2.87
CA GLU A 20 -4.91 -6.69 -3.75
C GLU A 20 -3.73 -7.48 -4.32
N LYS A 21 -2.71 -6.78 -4.81
CA LYS A 21 -1.51 -7.41 -5.36
C LYS A 21 -0.72 -8.19 -4.31
N LEU A 22 -0.67 -7.73 -3.06
CA LEU A 22 -0.01 -8.46 -1.98
C LEU A 22 -0.72 -9.80 -1.71
N VAL A 23 -2.05 -9.81 -1.73
CA VAL A 23 -2.85 -11.04 -1.59
C VAL A 23 -2.53 -11.99 -2.73
N ASP A 24 -2.51 -11.51 -3.98
CA ASP A 24 -2.19 -12.33 -5.14
C ASP A 24 -0.78 -12.94 -5.07
N ILE A 25 0.22 -12.14 -4.68
CA ILE A 25 1.60 -12.62 -4.48
C ILE A 25 1.63 -13.66 -3.35
N GLY A 26 0.96 -13.38 -2.22
CA GLY A 26 0.89 -14.28 -1.08
C GLY A 26 0.22 -15.62 -1.39
N LEU A 27 -0.82 -15.63 -2.24
CA LEU A 27 -1.48 -16.84 -2.71
C LEU A 27 -0.62 -17.63 -3.69
N ARG A 28 0.13 -16.96 -4.56
CA ARG A 28 0.97 -17.60 -5.59
C ARG A 28 2.30 -18.12 -5.05
N GLU A 29 2.96 -17.33 -4.21
CA GLU A 29 4.35 -17.54 -3.79
C GLU A 29 4.46 -17.95 -2.32
N GLY A 30 3.39 -17.74 -1.54
CA GLY A 30 3.33 -18.00 -0.11
C GLY A 30 3.47 -16.71 0.71
N LEU A 31 2.74 -16.64 1.83
CA LEU A 31 2.71 -15.46 2.70
C LEU A 31 4.07 -15.10 3.32
N THR A 32 4.96 -16.08 3.46
CA THR A 32 6.30 -15.91 4.02
C THR A 32 7.40 -15.86 2.97
N ALA A 33 7.04 -15.86 1.67
CA ALA A 33 8.04 -15.76 0.61
C ALA A 33 8.78 -14.41 0.69
N PRO A 34 10.09 -14.34 0.40
CA PRO A 34 10.84 -13.09 0.44
C PRO A 34 10.23 -11.98 -0.42
N SER A 35 9.62 -12.33 -1.55
CA SER A 35 8.88 -11.43 -2.43
C SER A 35 7.62 -10.85 -1.76
N THR A 36 6.82 -11.69 -1.11
CA THR A 36 5.64 -11.28 -0.36
C THR A 36 6.01 -10.37 0.80
N LEU A 37 7.04 -10.72 1.57
CA LEU A 37 7.53 -9.92 2.68
C LEU A 37 8.01 -8.54 2.20
N LYS A 38 8.88 -8.50 1.18
CA LYS A 38 9.36 -7.24 0.59
C LYS A 38 8.20 -6.38 0.07
N TYR A 39 7.20 -7.00 -0.56
CA TYR A 39 6.05 -6.26 -1.06
C TYR A 39 5.17 -5.71 0.08
N SER A 40 5.04 -6.46 1.18
CA SER A 40 4.31 -6.02 2.37
C SER A 40 4.98 -4.82 3.06
N GLU A 41 6.32 -4.77 3.09
CA GLU A 41 7.08 -3.63 3.62
C GLU A 41 6.83 -2.37 2.80
N LEU A 42 6.83 -2.48 1.47
CA LEU A 42 6.51 -1.35 0.59
C LEU A 42 5.08 -0.84 0.77
N LEU A 43 4.12 -1.75 0.99
CA LEU A 43 2.73 -1.37 1.29
C LEU A 43 2.65 -0.61 2.63
N ASP A 44 3.35 -1.07 3.65
CA ASP A 44 3.40 -0.43 4.97
C ASP A 44 3.98 1.00 4.89
N GLU A 45 4.99 1.23 4.05
CA GLU A 45 5.52 2.57 3.78
C GLU A 45 4.47 3.52 3.18
N GLN A 46 3.69 3.05 2.19
CA GLN A 46 2.64 3.88 1.59
C GLN A 46 1.54 4.21 2.61
N ILE A 47 1.14 3.23 3.43
CA ILE A 47 0.15 3.42 4.50
C ILE A 47 0.64 4.47 5.51
N LYS A 48 1.91 4.42 5.91
CA LYS A 48 2.50 5.44 6.81
C LYS A 48 2.44 6.83 6.19
N ILE A 49 2.76 6.97 4.91
CA ILE A 49 2.67 8.26 4.21
C ILE A 49 1.23 8.78 4.25
N TYR A 50 0.26 7.93 3.93
CA TYR A 50 -1.16 8.31 3.97
C TYR A 50 -1.60 8.72 5.38
N GLN A 51 -1.22 7.97 6.40
CA GLN A 51 -1.52 8.30 7.80
C GLN A 51 -0.90 9.62 8.24
N MET A 52 0.26 10.00 7.71
CA MET A 52 0.87 11.31 7.98
C MET A 52 0.11 12.46 7.33
N LEU A 53 -0.52 12.22 6.16
CA LEU A 53 -1.33 13.23 5.48
C LEU A 53 -2.70 13.45 6.13
N MET A 54 -3.20 12.46 6.89
CA MET A 54 -4.48 12.50 7.59
C MET A 54 -4.40 13.05 9.02
N LYS A 55 -3.20 13.41 9.50
CA LYS A 55 -2.99 14.04 10.80
C LYS A 55 -2.92 15.57 10.67
#